data_AF-A0A318XM74-F1
#
_entry.id   AF-A0A318XM74-F1
#
_cell.length_a   1.000
_cell.length_b   1.000
_cell.length_c   1.000
_cell.angle_alpha   90.00
_cell.angle_beta   90.00
_cell.angle_gamma   90.00
#
_symmetry.space_group_name_H-M   'P 1'
#
loop_
_entity.id
_entity.type
_entity.pdbx_description
1 polymer ?
#
loop_
_entity_poly.entity_id
_entity_poly.type
_entity_poly.pdbx_seq_one_letter_code
_entity_poly.pdbx_strand_id
1 'polypeptide(L)'
;MFSNLFTYDGIAKILIDTLLISVPEVFFWVMFTLTLVGEFEYWKEPECKRLINKFDYVRVFLPTIVVALLINIMDYMGLNMYISQLISISVFYIIVVLTNDVFGDASALKWMAKAFVFMVLGFFIIQILKNIYIPYVLYMANLSVKEVNGSFLLSFILTLPVRLLQYSLLLYFVIRKRTFLKGRWLKPILSSPLLTALLFSIIVFNILFLQIVYKTVISVETLKELSSTSIVVLLIGVVLSPIINIMAFLIGCYYLKDKEIKDKVSEAEKLHNLSENIRVYINHGNYDNIRWKLNGVKIEVEDIADSIYKDDEKDKHCIG
;
A
#
# COMPACT_ATOMS: atom_id res chain seq x y z
N MET A 1 16.39 -14.63 32.55
CA MET A 1 17.82 -14.50 32.19
C MET A 1 18.12 -13.31 31.28
N PHE A 2 17.19 -12.87 30.41
CA PHE A 2 17.34 -11.61 29.64
C PHE A 2 16.85 -10.33 30.36
N SER A 3 16.21 -10.45 31.53
CA SER A 3 15.63 -9.32 32.28
C SER A 3 16.68 -8.35 32.86
N ASN A 4 17.92 -8.80 33.04
CA ASN A 4 19.01 -8.02 33.64
C ASN A 4 20.00 -7.45 32.60
N LEU A 5 19.79 -7.70 31.30
CA LEU A 5 20.71 -7.26 30.25
C LEU A 5 20.46 -5.81 29.81
N PHE A 6 19.36 -5.19 30.23
CA PHE A 6 18.94 -3.87 29.75
C PHE A 6 18.19 -3.06 30.82
N THR A 7 18.83 -2.78 31.95
CA THR A 7 18.47 -1.60 32.76
C THR A 7 18.93 -0.36 31.99
N TYR A 8 18.14 0.08 31.02
CA TYR A 8 18.45 1.26 30.24
C TYR A 8 18.28 2.53 31.07
N ASP A 9 19.30 3.39 31.00
CA ASP A 9 19.17 4.82 31.30
C ASP A 9 17.98 5.40 30.51
N GLY A 10 17.24 6.34 31.10
CA GLY A 10 15.99 6.85 30.52
C GLY A 10 16.15 7.35 29.08
N ILE A 11 17.29 7.97 28.80
CA ILE A 11 17.68 8.45 27.47
C ILE A 11 17.81 7.31 26.46
N ALA A 12 18.46 6.21 26.85
CA ALA A 12 18.68 5.08 25.96
C ALA A 12 17.36 4.37 25.60
N LYS A 13 16.44 4.28 26.57
CA LYS A 13 15.08 3.78 26.31
C LYS A 13 14.36 4.65 25.28
N ILE A 14 14.34 5.97 25.47
CA ILE A 14 13.72 6.92 24.52
C ILE A 14 14.30 6.75 23.12
N LEU A 15 15.63 6.65 22.98
CA LEU A 15 16.27 6.51 21.68
C LEU A 15 15.91 5.19 20.98
N ILE A 16 15.91 4.08 21.70
CA ILE A 16 15.59 2.75 21.13
C ILE A 16 14.13 2.67 20.72
N ASP A 17 13.21 3.11 21.59
CA ASP A 17 11.78 3.13 21.30
C ASP A 17 11.47 4.08 20.13
N THR A 18 12.19 5.20 20.05
CA THR A 18 12.11 6.11 18.89
C THR A 18 12.51 5.41 17.61
N LEU A 19 13.68 4.78 17.57
CA LEU A 19 14.23 4.19 16.34
C LEU A 19 13.45 2.96 15.85
N LEU A 20 13.09 2.05 16.76
CA LEU A 20 12.55 0.74 16.39
C LEU A 20 11.03 0.71 16.35
N ILE A 21 10.36 1.53 17.17
CA ILE A 21 8.91 1.48 17.32
C ILE A 21 8.28 2.68 16.62
N SER A 22 8.74 3.89 16.94
CA SER A 22 8.03 5.12 16.53
C SER A 22 8.41 5.61 15.14
N VAL A 23 9.69 5.60 14.76
CA VAL A 23 10.13 6.01 13.41
C VAL A 23 9.42 5.22 12.31
N PRO A 24 9.28 3.88 12.38
CA PRO A 24 8.52 3.15 11.36
C PRO A 24 7.05 3.56 11.26
N GLU A 25 6.42 3.89 12.39
CA GLU A 25 5.04 4.37 12.42
C GLU A 25 4.87 5.73 11.76
N VAL A 26 5.68 6.69 12.22
CA VAL A 26 5.57 8.07 11.78
C VAL A 26 5.99 8.15 10.33
N PHE A 27 6.98 7.35 9.90
CA PHE A 27 7.35 7.25 8.49
C PHE A 27 6.17 6.81 7.62
N PHE A 28 5.42 5.77 8.05
CA PHE A 28 4.19 5.38 7.36
C PHE A 28 3.20 6.55 7.30
N TRP A 29 2.99 7.25 8.42
CA TRP A 29 2.07 8.39 8.50
C TRP A 29 2.44 9.51 7.52
N VAL A 30 3.73 9.88 7.47
CA VAL A 30 4.27 10.90 6.58
C VAL A 30 4.10 10.49 5.13
N MET A 31 4.58 9.30 4.77
CA MET A 31 4.53 8.80 3.40
C MET A 31 3.10 8.64 2.91
N PHE A 32 2.20 8.13 3.75
CA PHE A 32 0.77 8.02 3.43
C PHE A 32 0.17 9.39 3.11
N THR A 33 0.41 10.38 3.98
CA THR A 33 -0.10 11.74 3.82
C THR A 33 0.40 12.37 2.52
N LEU A 34 1.71 12.40 2.29
CA LEU A 34 2.31 13.01 1.10
C LEU A 34 1.89 12.31 -0.20
N THR A 35 1.74 10.98 -0.17
CA THR A 35 1.28 10.20 -1.33
C THR A 35 -0.15 10.55 -1.74
N LEU A 36 -1.05 10.72 -0.77
CA LEU A 36 -2.46 11.08 -1.04
C LEU A 36 -2.62 12.55 -1.42
N VAL A 37 -1.81 13.43 -0.83
CA VAL A 37 -1.75 14.85 -1.22
C VAL A 37 -1.32 14.99 -2.68
N GLY A 38 -0.37 14.17 -3.13
CA GLY A 38 0.09 14.15 -4.52
C GLY A 38 1.53 14.58 -4.72
N GLU A 39 2.32 14.75 -3.65
CA GLU A 39 3.72 15.18 -3.73
C GLU A 39 4.61 14.23 -4.54
N PHE A 40 4.18 12.97 -4.64
CA PHE A 40 4.88 11.93 -5.38
C PHE A 40 4.27 11.65 -6.76
N GLU A 41 3.62 12.63 -7.40
CA GLU A 41 3.06 12.43 -8.74
C GLU A 41 4.13 12.19 -9.83
N TYR A 42 5.34 12.73 -9.63
CA TYR A 42 6.50 12.48 -10.49
C TYR A 42 6.90 10.99 -10.55
N TRP A 43 6.42 10.13 -9.63
CA TRP A 43 6.62 8.68 -9.71
C TRP A 43 6.00 8.03 -10.95
N LYS A 44 5.07 8.72 -11.64
CA LYS A 44 4.48 8.26 -12.90
C LYS A 44 5.41 8.48 -14.09
N GLU A 45 6.41 9.33 -13.96
CA GLU A 45 7.29 9.71 -15.05
C GLU A 45 8.29 8.58 -15.36
N PRO A 46 8.48 8.23 -16.64
CA PRO A 46 9.37 7.13 -17.04
C PRO A 46 10.84 7.39 -16.68
N GLU A 47 11.22 8.65 -16.49
CA GLU A 47 12.57 9.08 -16.12
C GLU A 47 12.86 8.90 -14.62
N CYS A 48 11.82 8.64 -13.81
CA CYS A 48 11.94 8.52 -12.36
C CYS A 48 12.56 7.16 -11.96
N LYS A 49 13.89 7.13 -11.79
CA LYS A 49 14.63 5.91 -11.38
C LYS A 49 14.52 5.58 -9.88
N ARG A 50 14.20 6.56 -9.01
CA ARG A 50 14.25 6.42 -7.54
C ARG A 50 12.89 6.70 -6.90
N LEU A 51 12.62 6.07 -5.76
CA LEU A 51 11.40 6.31 -4.97
C LEU A 51 11.48 7.61 -4.16
N ILE A 52 12.66 7.98 -3.70
CA ILE A 52 12.90 9.19 -2.90
C ILE A 52 14.06 9.92 -3.55
N ASN A 53 13.82 11.14 -4.00
CA ASN A 53 14.86 12.02 -4.51
C ASN A 53 15.50 12.83 -3.38
N LYS A 54 16.65 13.46 -3.65
CA LYS A 54 17.41 14.20 -2.62
C LYS A 54 16.57 15.27 -1.92
N PHE A 55 15.65 15.92 -2.65
CA PHE A 55 14.75 16.94 -2.11
C PHE A 55 13.63 16.37 -1.22
N ASP A 56 13.26 15.10 -1.38
CA ASP A 56 12.23 14.45 -0.56
C ASP A 56 12.74 14.05 0.81
N TYR A 57 14.07 13.94 1.00
CA TYR A 57 14.63 13.49 2.28
C TYR A 57 14.23 14.41 3.43
N VAL A 58 14.32 15.73 3.23
CA VAL A 58 13.93 16.70 4.27
C VAL A 58 12.42 16.63 4.51
N ARG A 59 11.61 16.54 3.44
CA ARG A 59 10.15 16.48 3.49
C ARG A 59 9.61 15.25 4.20
N VAL A 60 10.31 14.11 4.07
CA VAL A 60 9.88 12.84 4.64
C VAL A 60 10.51 12.58 6.01
N PHE A 61 11.84 12.65 6.10
CA PHE A 61 12.55 12.20 7.30
C PHE A 61 12.51 13.23 8.44
N LEU A 62 12.49 14.54 8.15
CA LEU A 62 12.45 15.55 9.20
C LEU A 62 11.16 15.46 10.03
N PRO A 63 9.93 15.49 9.45
CA PRO A 63 8.73 15.30 10.25
C PRO A 63 8.70 13.92 10.92
N THR A 64 9.23 12.88 10.26
CA THR A 64 9.31 11.53 10.84
C THR A 64 10.09 11.51 12.14
N ILE A 65 11.34 11.99 12.12
CA ILE A 65 12.25 11.90 13.27
C ILE A 65 11.76 12.81 14.40
N VAL A 66 11.36 14.05 14.09
CA VAL A 66 10.95 15.02 15.12
C VAL A 66 9.68 14.55 15.85
N VAL A 67 8.66 14.10 15.12
CA VAL A 67 7.41 13.64 15.73
C VAL A 67 7.61 12.33 16.48
N ALA A 68 8.41 11.39 15.94
CA ALA A 68 8.73 10.15 16.64
C ALA A 68 9.45 10.42 17.96
N LEU A 69 10.48 11.28 17.96
CA LEU A 69 11.20 11.64 19.18
C LEU A 69 10.26 12.31 20.20
N LEU A 70 9.42 13.24 19.74
CA LEU A 70 8.48 13.97 20.59
C LEU A 70 7.49 13.03 21.29
N ILE A 71 6.92 12.05 20.56
CA ILE A 71 6.01 11.04 21.13
C ILE A 71 6.70 10.30 22.28
N ASN A 72 7.92 9.81 22.07
CA ASN A 72 8.63 9.03 23.11
C ASN A 72 9.05 9.88 24.31
N ILE A 73 9.42 11.15 24.09
CA ILE A 73 9.70 12.08 25.19
C ILE A 73 8.44 12.30 26.03
N MET A 74 7.30 12.59 25.39
CA MET A 74 6.03 12.84 26.09
C MET A 74 5.54 11.59 26.84
N ASP A 75 5.66 10.42 26.23
CA ASP A 75 5.30 9.15 26.87
C ASP A 75 6.20 8.83 28.06
N TYR A 76 7.51 9.10 27.95
CA TYR A 76 8.45 8.94 29.07
C TYR A 76 8.16 9.92 30.22
N MET A 77 7.75 11.15 29.92
CA MET A 77 7.33 12.14 30.90
C MET A 77 5.98 11.81 31.56
N GLY A 78 5.27 10.76 31.11
CA GLY A 78 3.97 10.37 31.64
C GLY A 78 2.86 11.37 31.31
N LEU A 79 3.00 12.11 30.20
CA LEU A 79 2.02 13.08 29.77
C LEU A 79 0.71 12.38 29.39
N ASN A 80 -0.43 13.03 29.60
CA ASN A 80 -1.73 12.46 29.25
C ASN A 80 -1.78 12.08 27.75
N MET A 81 -2.21 10.86 27.45
CA MET A 81 -2.26 10.31 26.08
C MET A 81 -3.02 11.21 25.09
N TYR A 82 -4.14 11.82 25.51
CA TYR A 82 -4.92 12.70 24.63
C TYR A 82 -4.17 14.00 24.31
N ILE A 83 -3.46 14.56 25.29
CA ILE A 83 -2.66 15.78 25.11
C ILE A 83 -1.44 15.46 24.23
N SER A 84 -0.77 14.34 24.50
CA SER A 84 0.35 13.82 23.70
C SER A 84 -0.05 13.68 22.22
N GLN A 85 -1.20 13.06 21.93
CA GLN A 85 -1.71 12.92 20.57
C GLN A 85 -2.02 14.26 19.89
N LEU A 86 -2.67 15.19 20.60
CA LEU A 86 -3.00 16.51 20.06
C LEU A 86 -1.75 17.31 19.70
N ILE A 87 -0.74 17.26 20.56
CA ILE A 87 0.57 17.89 20.32
C ILE A 87 1.24 17.24 19.11
N SER A 88 1.33 15.91 19.06
CA SER A 88 1.96 15.20 17.94
C SER A 88 1.30 15.50 16.59
N ILE A 89 -0.03 15.54 16.52
CA ILE A 89 -0.76 15.92 15.29
C ILE A 89 -0.44 17.37 14.89
N SER A 90 -0.43 18.28 15.86
CA SER A 90 -0.16 19.70 15.61
C SER A 90 1.27 19.93 15.12
N VAL A 91 2.26 19.34 15.80
CA VAL A 91 3.67 19.42 15.41
C VAL A 91 3.90 18.76 14.04
N PHE A 92 3.31 17.59 13.80
CA PHE A 92 3.41 16.92 12.51
C PHE A 92 2.89 17.80 11.38
N TYR A 93 1.72 18.41 11.55
CA TYR A 93 1.14 19.30 10.56
C TYR A 93 2.04 20.50 10.26
N ILE A 94 2.52 21.19 11.30
CA ILE A 94 3.39 22.36 11.16
C ILE A 94 4.66 22.00 10.38
N ILE A 95 5.33 20.91 10.73
CA ILE A 95 6.57 20.51 10.05
C ILE A 95 6.31 20.09 8.60
N VAL A 96 5.20 19.39 8.32
CA VAL A 96 4.84 19.02 6.95
C VAL A 96 4.61 20.25 6.09
N VAL A 97 3.89 21.26 6.61
CA VAL A 97 3.65 22.51 5.89
C VAL A 97 4.96 23.27 5.65
N LEU A 98 5.82 23.40 6.67
CA LEU A 98 7.10 24.11 6.56
C LEU A 98 8.08 23.43 5.61
N THR A 99 8.11 22.10 5.56
CA THR A 99 9.06 21.34 4.74
C THR A 99 8.67 21.24 3.26
N ASN A 100 7.38 21.38 2.93
CA ASN A 100 6.89 21.30 1.56
C ASN A 100 6.86 22.65 0.82
N ASP A 101 7.39 23.71 1.44
CA ASP A 101 7.58 25.04 0.82
C ASP A 101 6.33 25.57 0.10
N VAL A 102 5.18 25.46 0.77
CA VAL A 102 3.86 25.74 0.21
C VAL A 102 3.55 27.24 0.23
N PHE A 103 4.44 28.06 0.79
CA PHE A 103 4.23 29.50 0.97
C PHE A 103 4.57 30.26 -0.32
N GLY A 104 3.56 30.87 -0.93
CA GLY A 104 3.72 31.68 -2.16
C GLY A 104 2.82 31.25 -3.31
N ASP A 105 2.24 30.06 -3.24
CA ASP A 105 1.32 29.55 -4.26
C ASP A 105 -0.15 29.90 -3.97
N ALA A 106 -0.90 30.27 -5.02
CA ALA A 106 -2.34 30.54 -4.92
C ALA A 106 -3.15 29.29 -4.50
N SER A 107 -2.60 28.10 -4.70
CA SER A 107 -3.19 26.81 -4.32
C SER A 107 -2.78 26.34 -2.92
N ALA A 108 -1.94 27.11 -2.20
CA ALA A 108 -1.35 26.74 -0.92
C ALA A 108 -2.40 26.32 0.12
N LEU A 109 -3.44 27.12 0.31
CA LEU A 109 -4.48 26.86 1.31
C LEU A 109 -5.26 25.56 1.00
N LYS A 110 -5.51 25.28 -0.28
CA LYS A 110 -6.16 24.04 -0.72
C LYS A 110 -5.25 22.83 -0.46
N TRP A 111 -3.96 22.96 -0.73
CA TRP A 111 -2.97 21.93 -0.43
C TRP A 111 -2.89 21.66 1.07
N MET A 112 -2.77 22.71 1.88
CA MET A 112 -2.69 22.65 3.35
C MET A 112 -3.92 21.99 3.96
N ALA A 113 -5.13 22.29 3.47
CA ALA A 113 -6.36 21.65 3.90
C ALA A 113 -6.40 20.16 3.51
N LYS A 114 -6.00 19.82 2.28
CA LYS A 114 -5.91 18.42 1.80
C LYS A 114 -4.92 17.60 2.63
N ALA A 115 -3.75 18.18 2.94
CA ALA A 115 -2.74 17.59 3.80
C ALA A 115 -3.28 17.34 5.21
N PHE A 116 -4.00 18.30 5.79
CA PHE A 116 -4.63 18.13 7.10
C PHE A 116 -5.62 16.97 7.12
N VAL A 117 -6.52 16.89 6.14
CA VAL A 117 -7.51 15.80 6.05
C VAL A 117 -6.83 14.44 5.92
N PHE A 118 -5.83 14.30 5.05
CA PHE A 118 -5.14 13.02 4.88
C PHE A 118 -4.23 12.64 6.04
N MET A 119 -3.64 13.63 6.71
CA MET A 119 -2.93 13.43 7.96
C MET A 119 -3.87 12.83 9.01
N VAL A 120 -5.02 13.45 9.25
CA VAL A 120 -6.01 12.96 10.23
C VAL A 120 -6.50 11.56 9.85
N LEU A 121 -6.75 11.30 8.57
CA LEU A 121 -7.10 9.97 8.07
C LEU A 121 -5.99 8.94 8.35
N GLY A 122 -4.73 9.27 8.07
CA GLY A 122 -3.58 8.41 8.33
C GLY A 122 -3.44 8.09 9.82
N PHE A 123 -3.66 9.08 10.70
CA PHE A 123 -3.70 8.89 12.14
C PHE A 123 -4.79 7.89 12.53
N PHE A 124 -6.02 8.05 12.03
CA PHE A 124 -7.10 7.10 12.31
C PHE A 124 -6.78 5.69 11.84
N ILE A 125 -6.20 5.51 10.65
CA ILE A 125 -5.78 4.20 10.14
C ILE A 125 -4.76 3.56 11.10
N ILE A 126 -3.75 4.30 11.56
CA ILE A 126 -2.76 3.80 12.52
C ILE A 126 -3.46 3.33 13.80
N GLN A 127 -4.39 4.12 14.34
CA GLN A 127 -5.11 3.76 15.57
C GLN A 127 -6.00 2.54 15.38
N ILE A 128 -6.72 2.45 14.26
CA ILE A 128 -7.56 1.29 13.94
C ILE A 128 -6.70 0.03 13.85
N LEU A 129 -5.58 0.07 13.11
CA LEU A 129 -4.69 -1.08 12.97
C LEU A 129 -4.10 -1.53 14.31
N LYS A 130 -3.73 -0.60 15.19
CA LYS A 130 -3.29 -0.91 16.56
C LYS A 130 -4.40 -1.54 17.39
N ASN A 131 -5.59 -0.95 17.37
CA ASN A 131 -6.72 -1.36 18.22
C ASN A 131 -7.33 -2.69 17.81
N ILE A 132 -7.20 -3.12 16.56
CA ILE A 132 -7.66 -4.44 16.11
C ILE A 132 -6.83 -5.57 16.74
N TYR A 133 -5.52 -5.36 16.87
CA TYR A 133 -4.58 -6.42 17.22
C TYR A 133 -4.06 -6.34 18.67
N ILE A 134 -3.57 -5.18 19.08
CA ILE A 134 -2.80 -5.02 20.32
C ILE A 134 -3.62 -5.39 21.57
N PRO A 135 -4.86 -4.88 21.77
CA PRO A 135 -5.67 -5.21 22.94
C PRO A 135 -5.93 -6.72 23.07
N TYR A 136 -6.12 -7.40 21.93
CA TYR A 136 -6.36 -8.83 21.90
C TYR A 136 -5.14 -9.62 22.38
N VAL A 137 -3.94 -9.29 21.88
CA VAL A 137 -2.72 -9.97 22.31
C VAL A 137 -2.41 -9.73 23.77
N LEU A 138 -2.60 -8.51 24.26
CA LEU A 138 -2.43 -8.19 25.68
C LEU A 138 -3.37 -9.03 26.55
N TYR A 139 -4.64 -9.11 26.16
CA TYR A 139 -5.63 -9.92 26.86
C TYR A 139 -5.25 -11.40 26.88
N MET A 140 -4.87 -11.96 25.73
CA MET A 140 -4.54 -13.39 25.60
C MET A 140 -3.24 -13.78 26.28
N ALA A 141 -2.25 -12.87 26.29
CA ALA A 141 -0.98 -13.09 26.99
C ALA A 141 -1.08 -12.81 28.50
N ASN A 142 -2.24 -12.34 28.98
CA ASN A 142 -2.44 -11.84 30.34
C ASN A 142 -1.38 -10.80 30.74
N LEU A 143 -0.99 -9.96 29.78
CA LEU A 143 0.00 -8.90 29.95
C LEU A 143 -0.71 -7.56 30.14
N SER A 144 -0.25 -6.81 31.13
CA SER A 144 -0.67 -5.42 31.30
C SER A 144 0.06 -4.50 30.31
N VAL A 145 -0.58 -3.38 29.97
CA VAL A 145 0.05 -2.32 29.15
C VAL A 145 1.35 -1.82 29.81
N LYS A 146 1.40 -1.79 31.14
CA LYS A 146 2.59 -1.38 31.89
C LYS A 146 3.76 -2.33 31.71
N GLU A 147 3.52 -3.64 31.68
CA GLU A 147 4.58 -4.64 31.46
C GLU A 147 5.13 -4.58 30.04
N VAL A 148 4.26 -4.36 29.05
CA VAL A 148 4.70 -4.17 27.66
C VAL A 148 5.52 -2.88 27.51
N ASN A 149 5.04 -1.76 28.06
CA ASN A 149 5.78 -0.50 28.03
C ASN A 149 7.07 -0.54 28.87
N GLY A 150 7.18 -1.49 29.79
CA GLY A 150 8.39 -1.73 30.59
C GLY A 150 9.52 -2.41 29.81
N SER A 151 9.20 -3.09 28.70
CA SER A 151 10.13 -3.86 27.90
C SER A 151 10.09 -3.45 26.43
N PHE A 152 11.18 -2.86 25.93
CA PHE A 152 11.30 -2.47 24.52
C PHE A 152 11.06 -3.67 23.58
N LEU A 153 11.54 -4.86 23.97
CA LEU A 153 11.48 -6.06 23.15
C LEU A 153 10.03 -6.54 23.00
N LEU A 154 9.24 -6.50 24.09
CA LEU A 154 7.82 -6.81 24.02
C LEU A 154 7.06 -5.79 23.17
N SER A 155 7.35 -4.50 23.36
CA SER A 155 6.72 -3.43 22.58
C SER A 155 7.05 -3.52 21.08
N PHE A 156 8.29 -3.86 20.74
CA PHE A 156 8.73 -4.06 19.36
C PHE A 156 8.03 -5.27 18.71
N ILE A 157 8.04 -6.44 19.37
CA ILE A 157 7.40 -7.64 18.83
C ILE A 157 5.89 -7.43 18.65
N LEU A 158 5.25 -6.78 19.60
CA LEU A 158 3.81 -6.50 19.56
C LEU A 158 3.42 -5.51 18.45
N THR A 159 4.34 -4.65 18.02
CA THR A 159 4.07 -3.67 16.95
C THR A 159 4.39 -4.19 15.55
N LEU A 160 5.24 -5.22 15.41
CA LEU A 160 5.64 -5.79 14.11
C LEU A 160 4.47 -6.13 13.17
N PRO A 161 3.41 -6.84 13.60
CA PRO A 161 2.25 -7.12 12.75
C PRO A 161 1.58 -5.87 12.19
N VAL A 162 1.45 -4.84 13.03
CA VAL A 162 0.87 -3.55 12.66
C VAL A 162 1.76 -2.85 11.64
N ARG A 163 3.09 -2.90 11.81
CA ARG A 163 4.06 -2.37 10.84
C ARG A 163 3.95 -3.06 9.50
N LEU A 164 3.85 -4.38 9.48
CA LEU A 164 3.68 -5.14 8.23
C LEU A 164 2.44 -4.66 7.47
N LEU A 165 1.30 -4.51 8.13
CA LEU A 165 0.07 -4.02 7.49
C LEU A 165 0.20 -2.58 6.98
N GLN A 166 0.81 -1.69 7.77
CA GLN A 166 1.09 -0.31 7.38
C GLN A 166 1.95 -0.25 6.11
N TYR A 167 3.08 -0.96 6.09
CA TYR A 167 3.96 -0.96 4.93
C TYR A 167 3.38 -1.70 3.72
N SER A 168 2.57 -2.73 3.90
CA SER A 168 1.82 -3.37 2.81
C SER A 168 0.82 -2.40 2.17
N LEU A 169 0.10 -1.61 2.98
CA LEU A 169 -0.80 -0.57 2.50
C LEU A 169 -0.03 0.53 1.75
N LEU A 170 1.11 0.97 2.29
CA LEU A 170 1.94 1.98 1.64
C LEU A 170 2.48 1.48 0.29
N LEU A 171 3.00 0.25 0.25
CA LEU A 171 3.46 -0.39 -0.98
C LEU A 171 2.36 -0.45 -2.03
N TYR A 172 1.13 -0.78 -1.62
CA TYR A 172 -0.03 -0.76 -2.50
C TYR A 172 -0.27 0.64 -3.11
N PHE A 173 -0.24 1.71 -2.31
CA PHE A 173 -0.40 3.08 -2.83
C PHE A 173 0.74 3.48 -3.77
N VAL A 174 1.98 3.16 -3.43
CA VAL A 174 3.17 3.44 -4.25
C VAL A 174 3.07 2.74 -5.60
N ILE A 175 2.75 1.44 -5.61
CA ILE A 175 2.58 0.65 -6.84
C ILE A 175 1.44 1.26 -7.66
N ARG A 176 0.29 1.56 -7.04
CA ARG A 176 -0.86 2.15 -7.73
C ARG A 176 -0.58 3.54 -8.30
N LYS A 177 0.29 4.34 -7.68
CA LYS A 177 0.70 5.66 -8.19
C LYS A 177 1.72 5.53 -9.32
N ARG A 178 2.69 4.61 -9.23
CA ARG A 178 3.71 4.35 -10.27
C ARG A 178 3.15 3.68 -11.51
N THR A 179 2.15 2.83 -11.33
CA THR A 179 1.44 2.22 -12.44
C THR A 179 0.33 3.18 -12.87
N PHE A 180 0.23 3.48 -14.17
CA PHE A 180 -0.85 4.27 -14.78
C PHE A 180 -2.22 3.55 -14.70
N LEU A 181 -2.49 2.78 -13.64
CA LEU A 181 -3.74 2.05 -13.42
C LEU A 181 -4.85 3.05 -13.08
N LYS A 182 -5.34 3.75 -14.11
CA LYS A 182 -6.58 4.52 -14.14
C LYS A 182 -7.76 3.59 -13.85
N GLY A 183 -7.99 3.13 -12.62
CA GLY A 183 -9.23 2.40 -12.23
C GLY A 183 -9.56 1.09 -12.97
N ARG A 184 -8.85 0.73 -14.04
CA ARG A 184 -9.05 -0.43 -14.92
C ARG A 184 -8.42 -1.70 -14.34
N TRP A 185 -8.40 -1.87 -13.02
CA TRP A 185 -7.94 -3.12 -12.38
C TRP A 185 -9.12 -4.07 -12.15
N LEU A 186 -10.30 -3.52 -11.86
CA LEU A 186 -11.53 -4.32 -11.76
C LEU A 186 -11.87 -4.98 -13.10
N LYS A 187 -11.72 -4.29 -14.23
CA LYS A 187 -12.05 -4.82 -15.56
C LYS A 187 -11.26 -6.10 -15.91
N PRO A 188 -9.91 -6.16 -15.82
CA PRO A 188 -9.14 -7.37 -16.06
C PRO A 188 -9.32 -8.46 -14.99
N ILE A 189 -9.62 -8.08 -13.74
CA ILE A 189 -9.96 -9.05 -12.69
C ILE A 189 -11.32 -9.71 -13.00
N LEU A 190 -12.34 -8.91 -13.34
CA LEU A 190 -13.71 -9.33 -13.66
C LEU A 190 -13.85 -9.99 -15.04
N SER A 191 -12.94 -9.71 -15.98
CA SER A 191 -12.96 -10.32 -17.31
C SER A 191 -12.36 -11.72 -17.33
N SER A 192 -11.54 -12.06 -16.33
CA SER A 192 -11.02 -13.41 -16.14
C SER A 192 -11.85 -14.14 -15.08
N PRO A 193 -12.61 -15.19 -15.46
CA PRO A 193 -13.43 -15.94 -14.51
C PRO A 193 -12.60 -16.57 -13.39
N LEU A 194 -11.34 -16.95 -13.68
CA LEU A 194 -10.41 -17.49 -12.68
C LEU A 194 -9.97 -16.44 -11.66
N LEU A 195 -9.60 -15.23 -12.11
CA LEU A 195 -9.20 -14.14 -11.19
C LEU A 195 -10.39 -13.62 -10.39
N THR A 196 -11.58 -13.58 -10.99
CA THR A 196 -12.82 -13.21 -10.31
C THR A 196 -13.17 -14.21 -9.21
N ALA A 197 -13.11 -15.52 -9.51
CA ALA A 197 -13.36 -16.57 -8.53
C ALA A 197 -12.35 -16.53 -7.37
N LEU A 198 -11.08 -16.27 -7.68
CA LEU A 198 -10.02 -16.15 -6.68
C LEU A 198 -10.24 -14.93 -5.76
N LEU A 199 -10.58 -13.77 -6.34
CA LEU A 199 -10.94 -12.56 -5.59
C LEU A 199 -12.16 -12.81 -4.68
N PHE A 200 -13.23 -13.41 -5.22
CA PHE A 200 -14.44 -13.69 -4.46
C PHE A 200 -14.18 -14.70 -3.33
N SER A 201 -13.40 -15.74 -3.59
CA SER A 201 -12.97 -16.71 -2.58
C SER A 201 -12.18 -16.04 -1.46
N ILE A 202 -11.26 -15.13 -1.79
CA ILE A 202 -10.52 -14.33 -0.80
C ILE A 202 -11.48 -13.48 0.03
N ILE A 203 -12.45 -12.80 -0.60
CA ILE A 203 -13.42 -11.95 0.11
C ILE A 203 -14.28 -12.80 1.06
N VAL A 204 -14.82 -13.93 0.59
CA VAL A 204 -15.65 -14.84 1.40
C VAL A 204 -14.83 -15.42 2.55
N PHE A 205 -13.60 -15.88 2.29
CA PHE A 205 -12.70 -16.36 3.32
C PHE A 205 -12.44 -15.29 4.38
N ASN A 206 -12.24 -14.04 3.97
CA ASN A 206 -12.05 -12.93 4.90
C ASN A 206 -13.27 -12.63 5.76
N ILE A 207 -14.47 -12.62 5.18
CA ILE A 207 -15.70 -12.40 5.94
C ILE A 207 -15.90 -13.53 6.95
N LEU A 208 -15.73 -14.78 6.53
CA LEU A 208 -15.83 -15.94 7.42
C LEU A 208 -14.77 -15.91 8.52
N PHE A 209 -13.54 -15.59 8.17
CA PHE A 209 -12.44 -15.45 9.12
C PHE A 209 -12.72 -14.33 10.13
N LEU A 210 -13.17 -13.17 9.68
CA LEU A 210 -13.53 -12.04 10.54
C LEU A 210 -14.71 -12.38 11.46
N GLN A 211 -15.71 -13.11 10.95
CA GLN A 211 -16.84 -13.59 11.76
C GLN A 211 -16.41 -14.58 12.83
N ILE A 212 -15.50 -15.51 12.52
CA ILE A 212 -14.93 -16.44 13.49
C ILE A 212 -14.19 -15.65 14.56
N VAL A 213 -13.27 -14.76 14.17
CA VAL A 213 -12.50 -13.92 15.10
C VAL A 213 -13.44 -13.08 15.98
N TYR A 214 -14.44 -12.42 15.39
CA TYR A 214 -15.42 -11.62 16.12
C TYR A 214 -16.21 -12.45 17.14
N LYS A 215 -16.72 -13.63 16.74
CA LYS A 215 -17.41 -14.54 17.67
C LYS A 215 -16.50 -15.02 18.79
N THR A 216 -15.25 -15.37 18.46
CA THR A 216 -14.25 -15.78 19.45
C THR A 216 -13.91 -14.63 20.40
N VAL A 217 -13.83 -13.39 19.92
CA VAL A 217 -13.54 -12.18 20.72
C VAL A 217 -14.68 -11.83 21.67
N ILE A 218 -15.94 -11.94 21.23
CA ILE A 218 -17.10 -11.63 22.08
C ILE A 218 -17.35 -12.72 23.11
N SER A 219 -17.08 -13.97 22.75
CA SER A 219 -17.22 -15.10 23.66
C SER A 219 -15.94 -15.30 24.48
N VAL A 220 -15.78 -14.44 25.50
CA VAL A 220 -14.67 -14.47 26.47
C VAL A 220 -14.47 -15.86 27.10
N GLU A 221 -15.54 -16.64 27.25
CA GLU A 221 -15.50 -18.01 27.78
C GLU A 221 -14.83 -18.98 26.80
N THR A 222 -15.13 -18.88 25.49
CA THR A 222 -14.50 -19.76 24.49
C THR A 222 -12.99 -19.55 24.34
N LEU A 223 -12.48 -18.36 24.65
CA LEU A 223 -11.03 -18.09 24.63
C LEU A 223 -10.29 -18.73 25.82
N LYS A 224 -10.95 -18.87 26.97
CA LYS A 224 -10.38 -19.50 28.17
C LYS A 224 -10.32 -21.02 28.07
N GLU A 225 -11.19 -21.61 27.25
CA GLU A 225 -11.24 -23.05 26.99
C GLU A 225 -10.26 -23.51 25.91
N LEU A 226 -9.71 -22.57 25.13
CA LEU A 226 -8.73 -22.88 24.09
C LEU A 226 -7.37 -23.20 24.69
N SER A 227 -6.74 -24.26 24.19
CA SER A 227 -5.35 -24.57 24.52
C SER A 227 -4.40 -23.47 24.06
N SER A 228 -3.28 -23.27 24.77
CA SER A 228 -2.30 -22.23 24.43
C SER A 228 -1.78 -22.33 23.00
N THR A 229 -1.70 -23.53 22.43
CA THR A 229 -1.34 -23.76 21.02
C THR A 229 -2.42 -23.24 20.06
N SER A 230 -3.70 -23.51 20.32
CA SER A 230 -4.83 -22.99 19.53
C SER A 230 -4.88 -21.46 19.55
N ILE A 231 -4.57 -20.86 20.70
CA ILE A 231 -4.48 -19.39 20.86
C ILE A 231 -3.39 -18.82 19.98
N VAL A 232 -2.18 -19.40 20.01
CA VAL A 232 -1.06 -18.96 19.16
C VAL A 232 -1.40 -19.11 17.69
N VAL A 233 -2.02 -20.22 17.27
CA VAL A 233 -2.47 -20.41 15.88
C VAL A 233 -3.49 -19.35 15.46
N LEU A 234 -4.45 -19.03 16.33
CA LEU A 234 -5.46 -18.02 16.04
C LEU A 234 -4.83 -16.62 15.94
N LEU A 235 -3.86 -16.32 16.79
CA LEU A 235 -3.13 -15.05 16.80
C LEU A 235 -2.25 -14.89 15.55
N ILE A 236 -1.53 -15.94 15.15
CA ILE A 236 -0.81 -16.01 13.88
C ILE A 236 -1.78 -15.84 12.70
N GLY A 237 -2.94 -16.51 12.73
CA GLY A 237 -3.97 -16.37 11.71
C GLY A 237 -4.50 -14.95 11.58
N VAL A 238 -4.79 -14.28 12.69
CA VAL A 238 -5.30 -12.89 12.72
C VAL A 238 -4.28 -11.92 12.15
N VAL A 239 -2.99 -12.14 12.43
CA VAL A 239 -1.89 -11.33 11.90
C VAL A 239 -1.63 -11.60 10.43
N LEU A 240 -1.50 -12.87 10.05
CA LEU A 240 -1.07 -13.26 8.72
C LEU A 240 -2.18 -13.14 7.69
N SER A 241 -3.45 -13.37 8.06
CA SER A 241 -4.58 -13.28 7.13
C SER A 241 -4.59 -11.97 6.33
N PRO A 242 -4.66 -10.78 6.96
CA PRO A 242 -4.65 -9.52 6.21
C PRO A 242 -3.38 -9.29 5.38
N ILE A 243 -2.22 -9.78 5.84
CA ILE A 243 -0.95 -9.71 5.07
C ILE A 243 -1.04 -10.57 3.80
N ILE A 244 -1.45 -11.82 3.94
CA ILE A 244 -1.60 -12.77 2.83
C ILE A 244 -2.59 -12.22 1.80
N ASN A 245 -3.69 -11.61 2.23
CA ASN A 245 -4.68 -11.03 1.33
C ASN A 245 -4.12 -9.87 0.51
N ILE A 246 -3.42 -8.93 1.16
CA ILE A 246 -2.83 -7.79 0.45
C ILE A 246 -1.75 -8.28 -0.51
N MET A 247 -0.90 -9.24 -0.09
CA MET A 247 0.14 -9.81 -0.94
C MET A 247 -0.44 -10.57 -2.14
N ALA A 248 -1.46 -11.41 -1.94
CA ALA A 248 -2.15 -12.11 -3.02
C ALA A 248 -2.77 -11.12 -4.01
N PHE A 249 -3.38 -10.04 -3.51
CA PHE A 249 -3.93 -8.98 -4.33
C PHE A 249 -2.87 -8.24 -5.14
N LEU A 250 -1.71 -7.91 -4.54
CA LEU A 250 -0.58 -7.27 -5.22
C LEU A 250 0.02 -8.17 -6.31
N ILE A 251 0.21 -9.46 -6.02
CA ILE A 251 0.69 -10.45 -7.00
C ILE A 251 -0.30 -10.55 -8.17
N GLY A 252 -1.61 -10.59 -7.88
CA GLY A 252 -2.65 -10.55 -8.90
C GLY A 252 -2.56 -9.32 -9.81
N CYS A 253 -2.35 -8.14 -9.21
CA CYS A 253 -2.16 -6.90 -9.98
C CYS A 253 -0.89 -6.94 -10.85
N TYR A 254 0.21 -7.49 -10.33
CA TYR A 254 1.47 -7.62 -11.07
C TYR A 254 1.34 -8.57 -12.27
N TYR A 255 0.73 -9.73 -12.05
CA TYR A 255 0.47 -10.71 -13.10
C TYR A 255 -0.39 -10.13 -14.24
N LEU A 256 -1.42 -9.34 -13.89
CA LEU A 256 -2.26 -8.67 -14.88
C LEU A 256 -1.47 -7.66 -15.73
N LYS A 257 -0.58 -6.89 -15.11
CA LYS A 257 0.26 -5.92 -15.83
C LYS A 257 1.26 -6.63 -16.76
N ASP A 258 1.84 -7.73 -16.32
CA ASP A 258 2.73 -8.55 -17.16
C ASP A 258 2.00 -9.11 -18.39
N LYS A 259 0.75 -9.54 -18.20
CA LYS A 259 -0.11 -9.98 -19.30
C LYS A 259 -0.42 -8.84 -20.28
N GLU A 260 -0.82 -7.66 -19.79
CA GLU A 260 -1.11 -6.50 -20.64
C GLU A 260 0.12 -6.07 -21.48
N ILE A 261 1.32 -6.15 -20.89
CA ILE A 261 2.57 -5.86 -21.60
C ILE A 261 2.83 -6.91 -22.68
N LYS A 262 2.64 -8.20 -22.38
CA LYS A 262 2.80 -9.28 -23.36
C LYS A 262 1.82 -9.16 -24.53
N ASP A 263 0.58 -8.82 -24.25
CA ASP A 263 -0.45 -8.63 -25.28
C ASP A 263 -0.05 -7.48 -26.23
N LYS A 264 0.40 -6.33 -25.68
CA LYS A 264 0.90 -5.20 -26.49
C LYS A 264 2.16 -5.52 -27.29
N VAL A 265 3.08 -6.30 -26.73
CA VAL A 265 4.29 -6.73 -27.45
C VAL A 265 3.93 -7.66 -28.60
N SER A 266 2.99 -8.59 -28.40
CA SER A 266 2.51 -9.48 -29.47
C SER A 266 1.84 -8.70 -30.60
N GLU A 267 1.04 -7.69 -30.28
CA GLU A 267 0.43 -6.81 -31.29
C GLU A 267 1.46 -5.98 -32.04
N ALA A 268 2.45 -5.41 -31.35
CA ALA A 268 3.54 -4.68 -31.98
C ALA A 268 4.37 -5.57 -32.92
N GLU A 269 4.60 -6.84 -32.55
CA GLU A 269 5.30 -7.81 -33.37
C GLU A 269 4.51 -8.18 -34.63
N LYS A 270 3.18 -8.36 -34.52
CA LYS A 270 2.30 -8.54 -35.69
C LYS A 270 2.39 -7.35 -36.64
N LEU A 271 2.39 -6.13 -36.10
CA LEU A 271 2.47 -4.89 -36.87
C LEU A 271 3.84 -4.74 -37.56
N HIS A 272 4.91 -5.15 -36.87
CA HIS A 272 6.26 -5.16 -37.44
C HIS A 272 6.39 -6.18 -38.58
N ASN A 273 5.90 -7.40 -38.39
CA ASN A 273 5.90 -8.45 -39.41
C ASN A 273 5.08 -8.03 -40.64
N LEU A 274 3.93 -7.39 -40.43
CA LEU A 274 3.12 -6.82 -41.50
C LEU A 274 3.89 -5.75 -42.28
N SER A 275 4.56 -4.83 -41.58
CA SER A 275 5.39 -3.79 -42.20
C SER A 275 6.54 -4.37 -43.03
N GLU A 276 7.23 -5.39 -42.52
CA GLU A 276 8.30 -6.07 -43.25
C GLU A 276 7.76 -6.84 -44.47
N ASN A 277 6.61 -7.50 -44.36
CA ASN A 277 5.94 -8.15 -45.50
C ASN A 277 5.63 -7.15 -46.61
N ILE A 278 5.05 -5.98 -46.27
CA ILE A 278 4.78 -4.91 -47.23
C ILE A 278 6.08 -4.44 -47.91
N ARG A 279 7.15 -4.26 -47.14
CA ARG A 279 8.47 -3.82 -47.64
C ARG A 279 9.10 -4.82 -48.60
N VAL A 280 9.02 -6.12 -48.28
CA VAL A 280 9.48 -7.21 -49.15
C VAL A 280 8.69 -7.22 -50.47
N TYR A 281 7.38 -6.97 -50.43
CA TYR A 281 6.55 -6.91 -51.63
C TYR A 281 6.87 -5.71 -52.52
N ILE A 282 7.15 -4.54 -51.93
CA ILE A 282 7.59 -3.35 -52.67
C ILE A 282 8.94 -3.60 -53.36
N ASN A 283 9.88 -4.25 -52.68
CA ASN A 283 11.23 -4.48 -53.19
C ASN A 283 11.31 -5.55 -54.30
N HIS A 284 10.38 -6.53 -54.33
CA HIS A 284 10.40 -7.60 -55.33
C HIS A 284 9.69 -7.25 -56.66
N GLY A 285 9.14 -6.05 -56.80
CA GLY A 285 8.66 -5.50 -58.08
C GLY A 285 7.58 -6.33 -58.80
N ASN A 286 6.86 -7.20 -58.09
CA ASN A 286 5.91 -8.14 -58.70
C ASN A 286 4.48 -7.58 -58.63
N TYR A 287 4.17 -6.66 -59.55
CA TYR A 287 3.00 -5.78 -59.48
C TYR A 287 1.66 -6.41 -59.88
N ASP A 288 1.67 -7.58 -60.52
CA ASP A 288 0.44 -8.18 -61.09
C ASP A 288 -0.44 -8.90 -60.06
N ASN A 289 0.10 -9.20 -58.87
CA ASN A 289 -0.62 -9.87 -57.78
C ASN A 289 -0.82 -8.97 -56.55
N ILE A 290 -0.58 -7.67 -56.71
CA ILE A 290 -0.60 -6.67 -55.63
C ILE A 290 -2.01 -6.42 -55.10
N ARG A 291 -3.05 -6.50 -55.94
CA ARG A 291 -4.44 -6.19 -55.50
C ARG A 291 -4.98 -7.22 -54.50
N TRP A 292 -4.73 -8.52 -54.72
CA TRP A 292 -5.15 -9.58 -53.79
C TRP A 292 -4.33 -9.55 -52.50
N LYS A 293 -3.02 -9.29 -52.59
CA LYS A 293 -2.13 -9.20 -51.43
C LYS A 293 -2.32 -7.92 -50.61
N LEU A 294 -2.61 -6.78 -51.24
CA LEU A 294 -3.04 -5.55 -50.55
C LEU A 294 -4.40 -5.74 -49.87
N ASN A 295 -5.30 -6.55 -50.44
CA ASN A 295 -6.52 -6.94 -49.73
C ASN A 295 -6.21 -7.81 -48.50
N GLY A 296 -5.24 -8.72 -48.58
CA GLY A 296 -4.77 -9.48 -47.42
C GLY A 296 -4.17 -8.58 -46.33
N VAL A 297 -3.29 -7.66 -46.72
CA VAL A 297 -2.75 -6.62 -45.82
C VAL A 297 -3.86 -5.74 -45.25
N LYS A 298 -4.83 -5.33 -46.07
CA LYS A 298 -5.99 -4.55 -45.62
C LYS A 298 -6.80 -5.32 -44.58
N ILE A 299 -7.06 -6.62 -44.80
CA ILE A 299 -7.76 -7.48 -43.84
C ILE A 299 -6.94 -7.64 -42.56
N GLU A 300 -5.62 -7.83 -42.63
CA GLU A 300 -4.75 -7.91 -41.45
C GLU A 300 -4.69 -6.57 -40.69
N VAL A 301 -4.66 -5.43 -41.39
CA VAL A 301 -4.76 -4.10 -40.79
C VAL A 301 -6.14 -3.88 -40.18
N GLU A 302 -7.22 -4.29 -40.85
CA GLU A 302 -8.59 -4.19 -40.34
C GLU A 302 -8.78 -5.10 -39.14
N ASP A 303 -8.19 -6.31 -39.09
CA ASP A 303 -8.25 -7.22 -37.94
C ASP A 303 -7.42 -6.69 -36.75
N ILE A 304 -6.25 -6.11 -36.99
CA ILE A 304 -5.43 -5.46 -35.95
C ILE A 304 -6.11 -4.17 -35.47
N ALA A 305 -6.67 -3.38 -36.38
CA ALA A 305 -7.41 -2.18 -36.03
C ALA A 305 -8.68 -2.55 -35.27
N ASP A 306 -9.42 -3.58 -35.68
CA ASP A 306 -10.58 -4.09 -34.95
C ASP A 306 -10.21 -4.69 -33.60
N SER A 307 -9.05 -5.34 -33.44
CA SER A 307 -8.61 -5.83 -32.12
C SER A 307 -8.32 -4.66 -31.17
N ILE A 308 -7.68 -3.60 -31.68
CA ILE A 308 -7.39 -2.37 -30.93
C ILE A 308 -8.66 -1.55 -30.66
N TYR A 309 -9.57 -1.40 -31.64
CA TYR A 309 -10.78 -0.58 -31.55
C TYR A 309 -11.95 -1.29 -30.86
N LYS A 310 -12.13 -2.62 -30.98
CA LYS A 310 -13.14 -3.34 -30.19
C LYS A 310 -12.79 -3.37 -28.70
N ASP A 311 -11.51 -3.26 -28.35
CA ASP A 311 -11.08 -3.03 -26.97
C ASP A 311 -11.41 -1.61 -26.48
N ASP A 312 -11.44 -0.61 -27.37
CA ASP A 312 -11.78 0.80 -27.10
C ASP A 312 -13.30 1.12 -27.19
N GLU A 313 -14.10 0.40 -27.99
CA GLU A 313 -15.57 0.58 -28.09
C GLU A 313 -16.35 -0.20 -27.03
N LYS A 314 -15.90 -1.40 -26.64
CA LYS A 314 -16.39 -2.06 -25.42
C LYS A 314 -16.06 -1.27 -24.15
N ASP A 315 -15.11 -0.32 -24.23
CA ASP A 315 -14.78 0.66 -23.20
C ASP A 315 -15.80 1.81 -23.10
N LYS A 316 -16.63 2.06 -24.13
CA LYS A 316 -17.67 3.12 -24.12
C LYS A 316 -19.06 2.60 -23.76
N HIS A 317 -19.41 1.37 -24.11
CA HIS A 317 -20.76 0.83 -23.86
C HIS A 317 -21.02 0.31 -22.43
N CYS A 318 -20.03 0.29 -21.55
CA CYS A 318 -20.17 -0.09 -20.14
C CYS A 318 -20.12 1.09 -19.15
N ILE A 319 -20.26 2.33 -19.63
CA ILE A 319 -20.46 3.55 -18.81
C ILE A 319 -21.96 3.96 -18.87
N GLY A 320 -22.85 2.96 -18.90
CA GLY A 320 -24.28 3.12 -18.67
C GLY A 320 -24.64 2.65 -17.27
#